data_AF-A0ABD5TRJ9-F1
#
_entry.id   AF-A0ABD5TRJ9-F1
#
_cell.length_a   1.000
_cell.length_b   1.000
_cell.length_c   1.000
_cell.angle_alpha   90.00
_cell.angle_beta   90.00
_cell.angle_gamma   90.00
#
_symmetry.space_group_name_H-M   'P 1'
#
loop_
_entity.id
_entity.type
_entity.pdbx_description
1 polymer ?
#
loop_
_entity_poly.entity_id
_entity_poly.type
_entity_poly.pdbx_seq_one_letter_code
_entity_poly.pdbx_strand_id
1 'polypeptide(L)'
;MANATCDGCGRGVTVAGSTANIWTFGEDDGSEGTALTLELEDGSSHTLCFPCIERLPDHPTAEDVEALEEVEVEASAPDER
;
A
#
# COMPACT_ATOMS: atom_id res chain seq x y z
N MET A 1 -7.20 3.71 -15.43
CA MET A 1 -6.45 3.54 -14.19
C MET A 1 -7.21 2.55 -13.32
N ALA A 2 -6.53 1.69 -12.58
CA ALA A 2 -7.19 0.81 -11.61
C ALA A 2 -7.03 1.45 -10.23
N ASN A 3 -8.14 1.81 -9.60
CA ASN A 3 -8.15 2.10 -8.18
C ASN A 3 -8.00 0.75 -7.45
N ALA A 4 -7.01 0.66 -6.58
CA ALA A 4 -6.86 -0.48 -5.68
C ALA A 4 -6.91 0.00 -4.23
N THR A 5 -6.96 -0.95 -3.33
CA THR A 5 -6.84 -0.72 -1.91
C THR A 5 -5.47 -1.21 -1.46
N CYS A 6 -4.78 -0.43 -0.63
CA CYS A 6 -3.54 -0.89 -0.01
C CYS A 6 -3.85 -2.00 1.00
N ASP A 7 -3.23 -3.16 0.86
CA ASP A 7 -3.42 -4.29 1.78
C ASP A 7 -2.87 -4.02 3.19
N GLY A 8 -1.97 -3.05 3.35
CA GLY A 8 -1.40 -2.69 4.66
C GLY A 8 -2.10 -1.54 5.38
N CYS A 9 -2.83 -0.67 4.67
CA CYS A 9 -3.49 0.49 5.29
C CYS A 9 -4.97 0.68 4.95
N GLY A 10 -5.52 -0.15 4.07
CA GLY A 10 -6.91 -0.06 3.64
C GLY A 10 -7.25 1.21 2.83
N ARG A 11 -6.30 2.09 2.51
CA ARG A 11 -6.56 3.33 1.76
C ARG A 11 -6.70 3.07 0.26
N GLY A 12 -7.51 3.89 -0.40
CA GLY A 12 -7.60 3.93 -1.86
C GLY A 12 -6.31 4.46 -2.47
N VAL A 13 -5.69 3.68 -3.35
CA VAL A 13 -4.40 3.96 -3.97
C VAL A 13 -4.45 3.72 -5.47
N THR A 14 -3.56 4.41 -6.18
CA THR A 14 -3.36 4.17 -7.61
C THR A 14 -2.19 3.22 -7.79
N VAL A 15 -2.45 2.03 -8.36
CA VAL A 15 -1.40 1.06 -8.66
C VAL A 15 -0.69 1.49 -9.93
N ALA A 16 0.62 1.70 -9.84
CA ALA A 16 1.47 1.86 -11.02
C ALA A 16 1.58 0.50 -11.72
N GLY A 17 0.61 0.22 -12.60
CA GLY A 17 0.38 -1.08 -13.19
C GLY A 17 1.57 -1.63 -13.99
N SER A 18 1.97 -2.82 -13.59
CA SER A 18 2.83 -3.76 -14.31
C SER A 18 2.29 -4.10 -15.70
N THR A 19 3.13 -3.84 -16.72
CA THR A 19 2.99 -4.14 -18.17
C THR A 19 2.64 -2.93 -19.04
N ALA A 20 3.69 -2.37 -19.65
CA ALA A 20 3.68 -1.59 -20.89
C ALA A 20 3.17 -0.13 -20.90
N ASN A 21 3.12 0.60 -19.79
CA ASN A 21 2.88 2.04 -19.89
C ASN A 21 3.56 2.90 -18.80
N ILE A 22 4.82 3.28 -19.07
CA ILE A 22 5.66 4.20 -18.27
C ILE A 22 5.21 5.69 -18.45
N TRP A 23 4.04 5.97 -19.05
CA TRP A 23 3.65 7.32 -19.48
C TRP A 23 2.21 7.73 -19.12
N THR A 24 1.81 7.59 -17.86
CA THR A 24 0.62 8.30 -17.36
C THR A 24 0.91 8.91 -16.00
N PHE A 25 1.67 10.01 -16.03
CA PHE A 25 1.56 11.07 -15.06
C PHE A 25 0.40 11.94 -15.54
N GLY A 26 -0.81 11.72 -15.03
CA GLY A 26 -1.98 12.45 -15.51
C GLY A 26 -3.04 12.52 -14.44
N GLU A 27 -3.26 13.74 -13.96
CA GLU A 27 -4.46 14.25 -13.30
C GLU A 27 -5.00 13.46 -12.09
N ASP A 28 -4.70 13.99 -10.89
CA ASP A 28 -5.71 14.40 -9.90
C ASP A 28 -7.06 13.64 -9.96
N ASP A 29 -7.08 12.36 -9.55
CA ASP A 29 -8.32 11.57 -9.38
C ASP A 29 -8.54 11.16 -7.92
N GLY A 30 -8.11 12.02 -6.98
CA GLY A 30 -8.38 11.86 -5.54
C GLY A 30 -7.76 10.64 -4.86
N SER A 31 -6.88 9.89 -5.53
CA SER A 31 -6.13 8.79 -4.92
C SER A 31 -4.85 9.33 -4.29
N GLU A 32 -4.91 9.59 -2.99
CA GLU A 32 -3.79 10.00 -2.14
C GLU A 32 -2.78 8.84 -2.00
N GLY A 33 -2.02 8.53 -3.06
CA GLY A 33 -0.85 7.65 -2.96
C GLY A 33 -0.57 6.78 -4.20
N THR A 34 0.72 6.68 -4.54
CA THR A 34 1.27 5.67 -5.44
C THR A 34 1.45 4.35 -4.71
N ALA A 35 0.96 3.25 -5.30
CA ALA A 35 1.17 1.90 -4.82
C ALA A 35 1.80 0.99 -5.88
N LEU A 36 2.45 -0.06 -5.40
CA LEU A 36 3.07 -1.10 -6.20
C LEU A 36 2.58 -2.46 -5.71
N THR A 37 2.30 -3.36 -6.65
CA THR A 37 2.06 -4.75 -6.34
C THR A 37 3.40 -5.46 -6.23
N LEU A 38 3.70 -5.96 -5.03
CA LEU A 38 4.94 -6.67 -4.69
C LEU A 38 4.64 -8.15 -4.49
N GLU A 39 5.54 -9.01 -4.94
CA GLU A 39 5.55 -10.42 -4.58
C GLU A 39 6.50 -10.60 -3.38
N LEU A 40 5.97 -11.13 -2.28
CA LEU A 40 6.72 -11.39 -1.04
C LEU A 40 7.45 -12.73 -1.09
N GLU A 41 8.34 -12.97 -0.12
CA GLU A 41 9.14 -14.21 -0.08
C GLU A 41 8.32 -15.47 0.18
N ASP A 42 7.17 -15.35 0.85
CA ASP A 42 6.17 -16.42 1.01
C ASP A 42 5.41 -16.75 -0.29
N GLY A 43 5.66 -16.00 -1.37
CA GLY A 43 5.01 -16.17 -2.67
C GLY A 43 3.61 -15.55 -2.74
N SER A 44 3.21 -14.75 -1.75
CA SER A 44 1.99 -13.94 -1.80
C SER A 44 2.23 -12.63 -2.56
N SER A 45 1.19 -12.12 -3.22
CA SER A 45 1.23 -10.82 -3.90
C SER A 45 0.37 -9.83 -3.16
N HIS A 46 0.94 -8.70 -2.75
CA HIS A 46 0.24 -7.65 -2.01
C HIS A 46 0.41 -6.29 -2.68
N THR A 47 -0.64 -5.47 -2.67
CA THR A 47 -0.60 -4.10 -3.19
C THR A 47 -0.36 -3.14 -2.05
N LEU A 48 0.83 -2.54 -2.01
CA LEU A 48 1.24 -1.67 -0.92
C LEU A 48 1.60 -0.27 -1.41
N CYS A 49 1.22 0.74 -0.64
CA CYS A 49 1.67 2.10 -0.86
C CYS A 49 3.12 2.28 -0.36
N PHE A 50 3.85 3.24 -0.94
CA PHE A 50 5.23 3.55 -0.54
C PHE A 50 5.42 3.66 0.99
N PRO A 51 4.56 4.39 1.74
CA PRO A 51 4.68 4.48 3.20
C PRO A 51 4.58 3.15 3.95
N CYS A 52 3.77 2.21 3.45
CA CYS A 52 3.65 0.87 4.03
C CYS A 52 4.90 0.03 3.73
N ILE A 53 5.40 0.12 2.50
CA ILE A 53 6.63 -0.57 2.07
C ILE A 53 7.83 -0.11 2.90
N GLU A 54 7.93 1.18 3.21
CA GLU A 54 9.02 1.73 4.03
C GLU A 54 8.97 1.29 5.50
N ARG A 55 7.83 0.79 5.98
CA ARG A 55 7.68 0.26 7.35
C ARG A 55 7.94 -1.24 7.45
N LEU A 56 7.94 -1.95 6.31
CA LEU A 56 8.17 -3.38 6.29
C LEU A 56 9.62 -3.72 6.66
N PRO A 57 9.86 -4.89 7.27
CA PRO A 57 11.21 -5.39 7.51
C PRO A 57 11.91 -5.77 6.18
N ASP A 58 13.22 -6.03 6.24
CA ASP A 58 14.01 -6.43 5.06
C ASP A 58 13.48 -7.69 4.37
N HIS A 59 12.86 -8.60 5.15
CA HIS A 59 12.25 -9.86 4.69
C HIS A 59 10.76 -9.85 5.04
N PRO A 60 9.93 -9.14 4.26
CA PRO A 60 8.52 -9.01 4.56
C PRO A 60 7.72 -10.26 4.20
N THR A 61 6.85 -10.65 5.13
CA THR A 61 5.88 -11.74 5.00
C THR A 61 4.45 -11.20 4.92
N ALA A 62 3.47 -12.06 4.63
CA ALA A 62 2.07 -11.68 4.65
C ALA A 62 1.62 -11.20 6.05
N GLU A 63 2.16 -11.80 7.13
CA GLU A 63 1.87 -11.40 8.51
C GLU A 63 2.34 -9.97 8.80
N ASP A 64 3.50 -9.56 8.26
CA ASP A 64 3.99 -8.18 8.41
C ASP A 64 3.08 -7.17 7.72
N VAL A 65 2.45 -7.55 6.60
CA VAL A 65 1.49 -6.70 5.89
C VAL A 65 0.20 -6.54 6.70
N GLU A 66 -0.33 -7.64 7.25
CA GLU A 66 -1.53 -7.61 8.11
C GLU A 66 -1.29 -6.76 9.36
N ALA A 67 -0.08 -6.84 9.94
CA ALA A 67 0.30 -6.04 11.10
C ALA A 67 0.33 -4.52 10.84
N LEU A 68 0.51 -4.08 9.58
CA LEU A 68 0.48 -2.65 9.25
C LEU A 68 -0.91 -2.04 9.43
N GLU A 69 -1.98 -2.80 9.17
CA GLU A 69 -3.35 -2.31 9.33
C GLU A 69 -3.62 -2.04 10.82
N GLU A 70 -3.19 -2.96 11.69
CA GLU A 70 -3.33 -2.86 13.14
C GLU A 70 -2.68 -1.59 13.71
N VAL A 71 -1.45 -1.27 13.26
CA VAL A 71 -0.71 -0.07 13.70
C VAL A 71 -1.41 1.22 13.29
N GLU A 72 -2.05 1.25 12.12
CA GLU A 72 -2.77 2.44 11.69
C GLU A 72 -4.11 2.63 12.40
N VAL A 73 -4.79 1.55 12.81
CA VAL A 73 -5.98 1.68 13.69
C VAL A 73 -5.60 2.26 15.06
N GLU A 74 -4.46 1.84 15.62
CA GLU A 74 -3.98 2.38 16.91
C GLU A 74 -3.46 3.82 16.79
N ALA A 75 -2.79 4.18 15.68
CA ALA A 75 -2.32 5.55 15.44
C ALA A 75 -3.45 6.53 15.07
N SER A 76 -4.57 6.03 14.56
CA SER A 76 -5.73 6.84 14.12
C SER A 76 -6.77 7.07 15.22
N ALA A 77 -6.56 6.56 16.45
CA ALA A 77 -7.35 6.98 17.59
C ALA A 77 -6.79 8.30 18.12
N PRO A 78 -7.40 9.47 17.86
CA PRO A 78 -6.96 10.68 18.53
C PRO A 78 -7.16 10.49 20.04
N ASP A 79 -6.08 10.56 20.81
CA ASP A 79 -6.14 10.71 22.27
C ASP A 79 -6.72 12.10 22.57
N GLU A 80 -8.04 12.18 22.69
CA GLU A 80 -8.75 13.37 23.13
C GLU A 80 -8.67 13.44 24.67
N ARG A 81 -7.72 14.21 25.21
CA ARG A 81 -7.62 14.56 26.64
C ARG A 81 -7.92 16.03 26.88
#